data_AF-I7IZK7-F1
#
_entry.id   AF-I7IZK7-F1
#
_cell.length_a   1.000
_cell.length_b   1.000
_cell.length_c   1.000
_cell.angle_alpha   90.00
_cell.angle_beta   90.00
_cell.angle_gamma   90.00
#
_symmetry.space_group_name_H-M   'P 1'
#
loop_
_entity.id
_entity.type
_entity.pdbx_description
1 polymer ?
#
loop_
_entity_poly.entity_id
_entity_poly.type
_entity_poly.pdbx_seq_one_letter_code
_entity_poly.pdbx_strand_id
1 'polypeptide(L)'
;MQVIYEWLIWSVDKVWPLPIIIYFLYVFAHFIRLMILRGLGVRKAYRYELSRIFNPLWWIIPTVLNVIIVLISMLTLEEFVSSYVGKHGIQTEAFIVNRESSSILVNYEDTLRITLSYKTHDKEDVTVSYLTSSNPYYPPTDFSSEPNKGEVVNIKFLRHRPTTFVILKDENSSISD
;
A
#
# COMPACT_ATOMS: atom_id res chain seq x y z
N MET A 1 -1.32 20.39 0.29
CA MET A 1 -1.91 19.12 0.77
C MET A 1 -1.67 17.99 -0.22
N GLN A 2 -2.06 18.15 -1.49
CA GLN A 2 -1.91 17.13 -2.55
C GLN A 2 -0.46 16.65 -2.75
N VAL A 3 0.51 17.56 -2.73
CA VAL A 3 1.96 17.25 -2.82
C VAL A 3 2.44 16.34 -1.68
N ILE A 4 1.92 16.50 -0.45
CA ILE A 4 2.33 15.66 0.68
C ILE A 4 1.80 14.23 0.48
N TYR A 5 0.58 14.08 -0.03
CA TYR A 5 0.02 12.77 -0.38
C TYR A 5 0.76 12.14 -1.56
N GLU A 6 1.15 12.92 -2.57
CA GLU A 6 1.96 12.46 -3.70
C GLU A 6 3.33 11.94 -3.25
N TRP A 7 4.00 12.65 -2.35
CA TRP A 7 5.26 12.20 -1.75
C TRP A 7 5.08 10.96 -0.86
N LEU A 8 3.98 10.88 -0.10
CA LEU A 8 3.67 9.74 0.74
C LEU A 8 3.40 8.48 -0.11
N ILE A 9 2.60 8.62 -1.16
CA ILE A 9 2.22 7.54 -2.08
C ILE A 9 3.42 7.09 -2.93
N TRP A 10 4.28 8.03 -3.36
CA TRP A 10 5.57 7.71 -3.98
C TRP A 10 6.53 6.98 -3.03
N SER A 11 6.58 7.41 -1.77
CA SER A 11 7.39 6.77 -0.72
C SER A 11 6.90 5.36 -0.37
N VAL A 12 5.59 5.14 -0.44
CA VAL A 12 4.94 3.84 -0.22
C VAL A 12 5.18 2.88 -1.39
N ASP A 13 5.12 3.33 -2.64
CA ASP A 13 5.36 2.47 -3.84
C ASP A 13 6.76 1.91 -3.92
N LYS A 14 7.73 2.64 -3.35
CA LYS A 14 9.14 2.27 -3.36
C LYS A 14 9.57 1.53 -2.09
N VAL A 15 8.70 1.41 -1.06
CA VAL A 15 8.81 0.67 0.23
C VAL A 15 10.07 0.92 1.09
N TRP A 16 11.11 1.55 0.54
CA TRP A 16 12.41 1.73 1.15
C TRP A 16 12.58 2.90 2.14
N PRO A 17 11.82 4.02 2.09
CA PRO A 17 12.12 5.14 2.97
C PRO A 17 11.59 4.95 4.40
N LEU A 18 10.58 4.10 4.64
CA LEU A 18 10.04 3.88 5.99
C LEU A 18 11.10 3.32 6.96
N PRO A 19 11.85 2.26 6.59
CA PRO A 19 12.96 1.80 7.42
C PRO A 19 14.01 2.88 7.68
N ILE A 20 14.36 3.64 6.64
CA ILE A 20 15.39 4.69 6.69
C ILE A 20 14.95 5.84 7.61
N ILE A 21 13.70 6.29 7.53
CA ILE A 21 13.14 7.35 8.37
C ILE A 21 13.20 6.96 9.85
N ILE A 22 12.92 5.69 10.18
CA ILE A 22 12.99 5.19 11.56
C ILE A 22 14.43 5.20 12.08
N TYR A 23 15.42 4.81 11.27
CA TYR A 23 16.82 4.96 11.65
C TYR A 23 17.21 6.42 11.83
N PHE A 24 16.77 7.33 10.96
CA PHE A 24 17.02 8.77 11.11
C PHE A 24 16.39 9.33 12.39
N LEU A 25 15.13 9.01 12.67
CA LEU A 25 14.45 9.45 13.90
C LEU A 25 15.13 8.88 15.15
N TYR A 26 15.56 7.62 15.11
CA TYR A 26 16.26 6.97 16.20
C TYR A 26 17.62 7.61 16.49
N VAL A 27 18.41 7.86 15.44
CA VAL A 27 19.70 8.57 15.54
C VAL A 27 19.51 10.01 16.00
N PHE A 28 18.47 10.69 15.51
CA PHE A 28 18.16 12.07 15.88
C PHE A 28 17.73 12.18 17.35
N ALA A 29 16.87 11.28 17.83
CA ALA A 29 16.49 11.21 19.24
C ALA A 29 17.72 10.95 20.13
N HIS A 30 18.63 10.08 19.68
CA HIS A 30 19.88 9.82 20.38
C HIS A 30 20.80 11.04 20.40
N PHE A 31 20.89 11.78 19.29
CA PHE A 31 21.66 13.02 19.20
C PHE A 31 21.12 14.09 20.16
N ILE A 32 19.79 14.29 20.22
CA ILE A 32 19.16 15.21 21.19
C ILE A 32 19.53 14.80 22.61
N ARG A 33 19.43 13.51 22.95
CA ARG A 33 19.77 12.99 24.27
C ARG A 33 21.24 13.25 24.62
N LEU A 34 22.17 13.08 23.67
CA LEU A 34 23.58 13.41 23.85
C LEU A 34 23.81 14.90 24.08
N MET A 35 23.10 15.77 23.35
CA MET A 35 23.18 17.22 23.53
C MET A 35 22.70 17.65 24.93
N ILE A 36 21.61 17.04 25.43
CA ILE A 36 21.10 17.28 26.79
C ILE A 36 22.12 16.83 27.84
N LEU A 37 22.67 15.61 27.72
CA LEU A 37 23.68 15.09 28.68
C LEU A 37 24.97 15.93 28.68
N ARG A 38 25.37 16.46 27.52
CA ARG A 38 26.48 17.40 27.40
C ARG A 38 26.17 18.73 28.08
N GLY A 39 24.96 19.28 27.87
CA GLY A 39 24.49 20.51 28.51
C GLY A 39 24.41 20.42 30.04
N LEU A 40 24.06 19.24 30.56
CA LEU A 40 24.01 18.95 32.01
C LEU A 40 25.38 18.61 32.63
N GLY A 41 26.46 18.59 31.86
CA GLY A 41 27.81 18.34 32.36
C GLY A 41 28.09 16.89 32.81
N VAL A 42 27.21 15.94 32.51
CA VAL A 42 27.31 14.54 32.97
C VAL A 42 28.29 13.74 32.10
N ARG A 43 29.59 14.04 32.22
CA ARG A 43 30.66 13.52 31.34
C ARG A 43 30.75 11.99 31.27
N LYS A 44 30.50 11.28 32.39
CA LYS A 44 30.50 9.80 32.43
C LYS A 44 29.35 9.22 31.61
N ALA A 45 28.13 9.74 31.78
CA ALA A 45 26.96 9.28 31.03
C ALA A 45 27.08 9.61 29.54
N TYR A 46 27.60 10.80 29.21
CA TYR A 46 27.88 11.21 27.84
C TYR A 46 28.82 10.24 27.11
N ARG A 47 29.96 9.87 27.72
CA ARG A 47 30.94 8.95 27.10
C ARG A 47 30.36 7.55 26.90
N TYR A 48 29.56 7.07 27.85
CA TYR A 48 28.88 5.78 27.76
C TYR A 48 27.85 5.75 26.62
N GLU A 49 26.96 6.75 26.54
CA GLU A 49 25.94 6.83 25.48
C GLU A 49 26.55 7.01 24.08
N LEU A 50 27.71 7.69 23.97
CA LEU A 50 28.45 7.80 22.71
C LEU A 50 29.00 6.44 22.26
N SER A 51 29.58 5.66 23.18
CA SER A 51 30.09 4.31 22.85
C SER A 51 29.00 3.32 22.46
N ARG A 52 27.75 3.56 22.89
CA ARG A 52 26.63 2.66 22.67
C ARG A 52 26.21 2.59 21.20
N ILE A 53 26.42 3.67 20.42
CA ILE A 53 26.14 3.72 18.98
C ILE A 53 26.96 2.69 18.20
N PHE A 54 28.19 2.43 18.63
CA PHE A 54 29.08 1.45 18.00
C PHE A 54 28.79 0.01 18.44
N ASN A 55 27.91 -0.19 19.42
CA ASN A 55 27.54 -1.52 19.87
C ASN A 55 26.42 -2.08 18.96
N PRO A 56 26.61 -3.25 18.32
CA PRO A 56 25.58 -3.86 17.48
C PRO A 56 24.26 -4.12 18.21
N LEU A 57 24.30 -4.36 19.53
CA LEU A 57 23.11 -4.57 20.35
C LEU A 57 22.20 -3.33 20.40
N TRP A 58 22.74 -2.14 20.20
CA TRP A 58 21.98 -0.89 20.18
C TRP A 58 21.03 -0.81 18.99
N TRP A 59 21.42 -1.39 17.86
CA TRP A 59 20.65 -1.38 16.62
C TRP A 59 19.54 -2.43 16.58
N ILE A 60 19.49 -3.36 17.54
CA ILE A 60 18.44 -4.38 17.62
C ILE A 60 17.06 -3.72 17.74
N ILE A 61 16.92 -2.71 18.60
CA ILE A 61 15.63 -2.04 18.85
C ILE A 61 15.05 -1.40 17.58
N PRO A 62 15.76 -0.50 16.86
CA PRO A 62 15.22 0.07 15.62
C PRO A 62 15.05 -0.98 14.52
N THR A 63 15.86 -2.04 14.49
CA THR A 63 15.70 -3.13 13.51
C THR A 63 14.41 -3.92 13.75
N VAL A 64 14.14 -4.31 14.98
CA VAL A 64 12.91 -5.04 15.34
C VAL A 64 11.67 -4.18 15.08
N LEU A 65 11.72 -2.90 15.45
CA LEU A 65 10.63 -1.97 15.18
C LEU A 65 10.36 -1.83 13.67
N ASN A 66 11.42 -1.76 12.85
CA ASN A 66 11.30 -1.74 11.40
C ASN A 66 10.65 -3.00 10.84
N VAL A 67 11.06 -4.18 11.33
CA VAL A 67 10.47 -5.46 10.89
C VAL A 67 8.97 -5.50 11.21
N ILE A 68 8.58 -5.09 12.42
CA ILE A 68 7.17 -5.05 12.83
C ILE A 68 6.37 -4.11 11.94
N ILE A 69 6.89 -2.91 11.66
CA ILE A 69 6.20 -1.91 10.82
C ILE A 69 6.06 -2.41 9.39
N VAL A 70 7.11 -2.98 8.80
CA VAL A 70 7.05 -3.57 7.45
C VAL A 70 6.03 -4.70 7.40
N LEU A 71 5.99 -5.56 8.42
CA LEU A 71 5.02 -6.65 8.50
C LEU A 71 3.58 -6.12 8.57
N ILE A 72 3.30 -5.13 9.43
CA ILE A 72 1.99 -4.50 9.54
C ILE A 72 1.60 -3.81 8.22
N SER A 73 2.53 -3.07 7.61
CA SER A 73 2.29 -2.43 6.32
C SER A 73 1.95 -3.46 5.25
N MET A 74 2.68 -4.58 5.16
CA MET A 74 2.38 -5.65 4.20
C MET A 74 0.99 -6.27 4.43
N LEU A 75 0.60 -6.47 5.70
CA LEU A 75 -0.71 -7.05 6.04
C LEU A 75 -1.89 -6.11 5.77
N THR A 76 -1.67 -4.79 5.81
CA THR A 76 -2.75 -3.79 5.72
C THR A 76 -2.76 -3.00 4.42
N LEU A 77 -1.76 -3.21 3.55
CA LEU A 77 -1.59 -2.41 2.34
C LEU A 77 -2.77 -2.55 1.39
N GLU A 78 -3.23 -3.78 1.15
CA GLU A 78 -4.30 -4.04 0.19
C GLU A 78 -5.62 -3.41 0.62
N GLU A 79 -6.00 -3.57 1.89
CA GLU A 79 -7.18 -2.93 2.48
C GLU A 79 -7.08 -1.40 2.48
N PHE A 80 -5.90 -0.87 2.78
CA PHE A 80 -5.67 0.57 2.78
C PHE A 80 -5.80 1.14 1.36
N VAL A 81 -5.16 0.51 0.38
CA VAL A 81 -5.22 0.93 -1.02
C VAL A 81 -6.66 0.83 -1.54
N SER A 82 -7.35 -0.29 -1.31
CA SER A 82 -8.74 -0.45 -1.77
C SER A 82 -9.66 0.58 -1.14
N SER A 83 -9.53 0.83 0.16
CA SER A 83 -10.30 1.85 0.89
C SER A 83 -10.00 3.27 0.41
N TYR A 84 -8.73 3.59 0.17
CA TYR A 84 -8.30 4.89 -0.31
C TYR A 84 -8.82 5.18 -1.72
N VAL A 85 -8.65 4.24 -2.65
CA VAL A 85 -9.16 4.36 -4.03
C VAL A 85 -10.69 4.39 -4.01
N GLY A 86 -11.35 3.58 -3.19
CA GLY A 86 -12.81 3.57 -3.06
C GLY A 86 -13.39 4.91 -2.58
N LYS A 87 -12.71 5.60 -1.67
CA LYS A 87 -13.15 6.90 -1.12
C LYS A 87 -12.75 8.11 -1.96
N HIS A 88 -11.57 8.08 -2.56
CA HIS A 88 -10.96 9.25 -3.22
C HIS A 88 -10.73 9.10 -4.72
N GLY A 89 -10.97 7.91 -5.27
CA GLY A 89 -10.81 7.65 -6.70
C GLY A 89 -11.89 8.31 -7.55
N ILE A 90 -11.54 8.53 -8.82
CA ILE A 90 -12.44 9.03 -9.85
C ILE A 90 -13.21 7.84 -10.43
N GLN A 91 -14.53 7.96 -10.51
CA GLN A 91 -15.39 6.91 -11.05
C GLN A 91 -15.41 6.92 -12.58
N THR A 92 -15.34 5.73 -13.18
CA THR A 92 -15.49 5.52 -14.63
C THR A 92 -15.99 4.10 -14.90
N GLU A 93 -16.44 3.85 -16.12
CA GLU A 93 -16.84 2.53 -16.58
C GLU A 93 -15.64 1.82 -17.22
N ALA A 94 -15.45 0.54 -16.88
CA ALA A 94 -14.43 -0.30 -17.46
C ALA A 94 -15.05 -1.52 -18.16
N PHE A 95 -14.47 -1.89 -19.30
CA PHE A 95 -14.89 -3.04 -20.07
C PHE A 95 -13.97 -4.22 -19.84
N ILE A 96 -14.51 -5.40 -19.57
CA ILE A 96 -13.71 -6.63 -19.42
C ILE A 96 -13.32 -7.16 -20.80
N VAL A 97 -12.05 -6.95 -21.14
CA VAL A 97 -11.46 -7.33 -22.44
C VAL A 97 -11.16 -8.83 -22.49
N ASN A 98 -10.62 -9.38 -21.41
CA ASN A 98 -10.18 -10.76 -21.36
C ASN A 98 -10.33 -11.40 -19.97
N ARG A 99 -10.56 -12.71 -19.96
CA ARG A 99 -10.58 -13.56 -18.77
C ARG A 99 -9.86 -14.86 -19.13
N GLU A 100 -8.76 -15.14 -18.46
CA GLU A 100 -7.92 -16.30 -18.75
C GLU A 100 -7.45 -16.99 -17.47
N SER A 101 -7.18 -18.30 -17.56
CA SER A 101 -6.57 -19.04 -16.45
C SER A 101 -5.14 -18.58 -16.23
N SER A 102 -4.80 -18.30 -14.98
CA SER A 102 -3.43 -17.97 -14.58
C SER A 102 -2.72 -19.23 -14.12
N SER A 103 -1.45 -19.38 -14.47
CA SER A 103 -0.60 -20.47 -13.95
C SER A 103 -0.22 -20.29 -12.47
N ILE A 104 -0.77 -19.28 -11.80
CA ILE A 104 -0.47 -18.93 -10.41
C ILE A 104 -1.53 -19.58 -9.53
N LEU A 105 -1.10 -20.46 -8.65
CA LEU A 105 -1.94 -21.06 -7.62
C LEU A 105 -1.83 -20.21 -6.35
N VAL A 106 -2.97 -19.81 -5.78
CA VAL A 106 -3.05 -19.15 -4.47
C VAL A 106 -3.89 -20.05 -3.58
N ASN A 107 -3.36 -20.44 -2.42
CA ASN A 107 -3.99 -21.43 -1.53
C ASN A 107 -4.36 -22.76 -2.21
N TYR A 108 -3.56 -23.20 -3.19
CA TYR A 108 -3.81 -24.41 -4.01
C TYR A 108 -5.05 -24.32 -4.90
N GLU A 109 -5.61 -23.13 -5.10
CA GLU A 109 -6.71 -22.88 -6.02
C GLU A 109 -6.21 -22.15 -7.27
N ASP A 110 -6.79 -22.52 -8.42
CA ASP A 110 -6.52 -21.86 -9.70
C ASP A 110 -7.00 -20.41 -9.63
N THR A 111 -6.11 -19.48 -9.99
CA THR A 111 -6.48 -18.07 -10.11
C THR A 111 -6.79 -17.71 -11.55
N LEU A 112 -7.65 -16.71 -11.72
CA LEU A 112 -7.98 -16.17 -13.03
C LEU A 112 -7.31 -14.81 -13.17
N ARG A 113 -6.83 -14.52 -14.38
CA ARG A 113 -6.36 -13.20 -14.78
C ARG A 113 -7.45 -12.52 -15.57
N ILE A 114 -7.93 -11.40 -15.06
CA ILE A 114 -8.95 -10.57 -15.70
C ILE A 114 -8.28 -9.31 -16.20
N THR A 115 -8.51 -8.97 -17.47
CA THR A 115 -7.99 -7.75 -18.10
C THR A 115 -9.15 -6.83 -18.41
N LEU A 116 -9.08 -5.61 -17.91
CA LEU A 116 -10.06 -4.56 -18.15
C LEU A 116 -9.43 -3.39 -18.89
N SER A 117 -10.27 -2.67 -19.64
CA SER A 117 -9.88 -1.48 -20.37
C SER A 117 -10.87 -0.36 -20.09
N TYR A 118 -10.37 0.84 -19.88
CA TYR A 118 -11.19 2.01 -19.61
C TYR A 118 -10.49 3.30 -20.06
N LYS A 119 -11.26 4.39 -20.15
CA LYS A 119 -10.74 5.71 -20.50
C LYS A 119 -10.53 6.56 -19.26
N THR A 120 -9.36 7.18 -19.15
CA THR A 120 -9.09 8.19 -18.12
C THR A 120 -9.87 9.46 -18.41
N HIS A 121 -9.92 10.35 -17.42
CA HIS A 121 -10.48 11.70 -17.59
C HIS A 121 -9.79 12.48 -18.73
N ASP A 122 -8.51 12.21 -18.97
CA ASP A 122 -7.70 12.87 -20.00
C ASP A 122 -7.83 12.17 -21.38
N LYS A 123 -8.81 11.26 -21.52
CA LYS A 123 -9.14 10.47 -22.72
C LYS A 123 -8.05 9.49 -23.15
N GLU A 124 -7.17 9.10 -22.23
CA GLU A 124 -6.18 8.06 -22.47
C GLU A 124 -6.81 6.68 -22.25
N ASP A 125 -6.54 5.75 -23.16
CA ASP A 125 -6.95 4.35 -23.02
C ASP A 125 -5.98 3.62 -22.08
N VAL A 126 -6.51 3.07 -20.99
CA VAL A 126 -5.75 2.30 -20.00
C VAL A 126 -6.24 0.88 -20.01
N THR A 127 -5.31 -0.06 -20.22
CA THR A 127 -5.56 -1.49 -20.11
C THR A 127 -4.75 -2.05 -18.95
N VAL A 128 -5.42 -2.71 -18.02
CA VAL A 128 -4.80 -3.24 -16.81
C VAL A 128 -5.37 -4.62 -16.49
N SER A 129 -4.51 -5.50 -15.97
CA SER A 129 -4.89 -6.85 -15.57
C SER A 129 -4.74 -7.02 -14.06
N TYR A 130 -5.66 -7.76 -13.46
CA TYR A 130 -5.60 -8.18 -12.05
C TYR A 130 -5.80 -9.68 -11.93
N LEU A 131 -5.35 -10.24 -10.80
CA LEU A 131 -5.60 -11.63 -10.45
C LEU A 131 -6.82 -11.69 -9.55
N THR A 132 -7.63 -12.73 -9.66
CA THR A 132 -8.83 -12.85 -8.83
C THR A 132 -8.52 -13.09 -7.35
N SER A 133 -7.28 -13.48 -7.04
CA SER A 133 -6.74 -13.51 -5.69
C SER A 133 -6.39 -12.14 -5.10
N SER A 134 -6.09 -11.13 -5.93
CA SER A 134 -5.87 -9.76 -5.45
C SER A 134 -7.24 -9.09 -5.32
N ASN A 135 -7.76 -8.93 -4.10
CA ASN A 135 -9.11 -8.41 -3.83
C ASN A 135 -9.27 -6.94 -4.29
N PRO A 136 -9.74 -6.66 -5.52
CA PRO A 136 -9.77 -5.32 -6.08
C PRO A 136 -11.13 -4.66 -5.83
N TYR A 137 -11.97 -5.20 -4.93
CA TYR A 137 -13.33 -4.74 -4.73
C TYR A 137 -13.43 -3.73 -3.60
N TYR A 138 -14.32 -2.75 -3.76
CA TYR A 138 -14.67 -1.82 -2.70
C TYR A 138 -16.20 -1.74 -2.52
N PRO A 139 -16.73 -1.96 -1.30
CA PRO A 139 -16.03 -2.38 -0.08
C PRO A 139 -15.43 -3.80 -0.17
N PRO A 140 -14.40 -4.14 0.62
CA PRO A 140 -13.80 -5.48 0.63
C PRO A 140 -14.83 -6.49 1.16
N THR A 141 -15.16 -7.52 0.37
CA THR A 141 -16.08 -8.59 0.78
C THR A 141 -15.67 -9.92 0.21
N ASP A 142 -15.93 -11.00 0.94
CA ASP A 142 -15.71 -12.38 0.53
C ASP A 142 -16.83 -12.88 -0.41
N PHE A 143 -16.94 -12.40 -1.66
CA PHE A 143 -17.98 -12.91 -2.57
C PHE A 143 -17.64 -12.94 -4.07
N SER A 144 -18.51 -13.63 -4.82
CA SER A 144 -18.21 -14.86 -5.57
C SER A 144 -18.51 -14.83 -7.08
N SER A 145 -18.80 -13.67 -7.65
CA SER A 145 -19.06 -13.56 -9.10
C SER A 145 -18.07 -12.61 -9.74
N GLU A 146 -16.96 -13.18 -10.21
CA GLU A 146 -16.01 -12.49 -11.06
C GLU A 146 -16.69 -12.07 -12.38
N PRO A 147 -16.39 -10.86 -12.89
CA PRO A 147 -17.03 -10.38 -14.10
C PRO A 147 -16.57 -11.20 -15.31
N ASN A 148 -17.50 -11.43 -16.24
CA ASN A 148 -17.22 -12.16 -17.48
C ASN A 148 -16.64 -11.25 -18.56
N LYS A 149 -15.96 -11.87 -19.53
CA LYS A 149 -15.52 -11.18 -20.74
C LYS A 149 -16.72 -10.55 -21.45
N GLY A 150 -16.60 -9.27 -21.79
CA GLY A 150 -17.66 -8.51 -22.45
C GLY A 150 -18.56 -7.72 -21.49
N GLU A 151 -18.43 -7.91 -20.17
CA GLU A 151 -19.18 -7.13 -19.19
C GLU A 151 -18.57 -5.74 -18.98
N VAL A 152 -19.44 -4.78 -18.61
CA VAL A 152 -19.05 -3.44 -18.18
C VAL A 152 -19.19 -3.38 -16.67
N VAL A 153 -18.15 -2.91 -15.99
CA VAL A 153 -18.11 -2.76 -14.54
C VAL A 153 -17.80 -1.33 -14.15
N ASN A 154 -18.40 -0.88 -13.05
CA ASN A 154 -18.09 0.42 -12.46
C ASN A 154 -16.76 0.32 -11.70
N ILE A 155 -15.81 1.20 -11.98
CA ILE A 155 -14.54 1.26 -11.25
C ILE A 155 -14.28 2.66 -10.68
N LYS A 156 -13.43 2.71 -9.66
CA LYS A 156 -12.73 3.93 -9.26
C LYS A 156 -11.23 3.76 -9.45
N PHE A 157 -10.56 4.79 -9.91
CA PHE A 157 -9.10 4.79 -10.07
C PHE A 157 -8.48 6.09 -9.56
N LEU A 158 -7.17 6.07 -9.29
CA LEU A 158 -6.44 7.28 -8.92
C LEU A 158 -5.88 7.96 -10.16
N ARG A 159 -6.16 9.26 -10.35
CA ARG A 159 -5.69 10.01 -11.54
C ARG A 159 -4.18 9.92 -11.75
N HIS A 160 -3.41 9.95 -10.67
CA HIS A 160 -1.94 9.88 -10.69
C HIS A 160 -1.39 8.45 -10.79
N ARG A 161 -2.27 7.43 -10.69
CA ARG A 161 -1.98 6.01 -10.85
C ARG A 161 -3.16 5.29 -11.50
N PRO A 162 -3.35 5.45 -12.81
CA PRO A 162 -4.47 4.83 -13.51
C PRO A 162 -4.40 3.28 -13.47
N THR A 163 -3.24 2.66 -13.24
CA THR A 163 -3.20 1.21 -13.03
C THR A 163 -3.72 0.76 -11.66
N THR A 164 -3.91 1.68 -10.71
CA THR A 164 -4.46 1.40 -9.38
C THR A 164 -5.95 1.73 -9.39
N PHE A 165 -6.78 0.68 -9.33
CA PHE A 165 -8.23 0.80 -9.38
C PHE A 165 -8.90 -0.12 -8.36
N VAL A 166 -10.17 0.14 -8.10
CA VAL A 166 -11.09 -0.78 -7.43
C VAL A 166 -12.37 -0.91 -8.24
N ILE A 167 -12.95 -2.09 -8.24
CA ILE A 167 -14.26 -2.36 -8.80
C ILE A 167 -15.30 -2.00 -7.73
N LEU A 168 -16.26 -1.16 -8.12
CA LEU A 168 -17.38 -0.80 -7.27
C LEU A 168 -18.43 -1.90 -7.34
N LYS A 169 -18.95 -2.29 -6.18
CA LYS A 169 -20.14 -3.14 -6.14
C LYS A 169 -21.37 -2.29 -6.49
N ASP A 170 -22.15 -2.74 -7.47
CA ASP A 170 -23.47 -2.17 -7.70
C ASP A 170 -24.37 -2.54 -6.51
N GLU A 171 -24.89 -1.54 -5.80
CA GLU A 171 -25.80 -1.72 -4.66
C GLU A 171 -27.11 -2.46 -5.03
N ASN A 172 -27.36 -2.69 -6.33
CA ASN A 172 -28.59 -3.31 -6.84
C ASN A 172 -28.51 -4.82 -7.08
N SER A 173 -27.38 -5.50 -6.79
CA SER A 173 -27.29 -6.96 -6.99
C SER A 173 -27.91 -7.79 -5.86
N SER A 174 -28.58 -7.17 -4.88
CA SER A 174 -29.24 -7.83 -3.75
C SER A 174 -30.77 -7.74 -3.77
N ILE A 175 -31.38 -7.45 -4.92
CA ILE A 175 -32.84 -7.54 -5.10
C ILE A 175 -33.12 -8.38 -6.35
N SER A 176 -32.92 -9.69 -6.22
CA SER A 176 -33.58 -10.69 -7.05
C SER A 176 -33.60 -11.99 -6.27
N ASP A 177 -34.54 -12.08 -5.32
CA ASP A 177 -35.27 -13.28 -4.94
C ASP A 177 -36.60 -12.86 -4.29
#